data_AF-A0A484MWE0-F1
#
_entry.id   AF-A0A484MWE0-F1
#
_cell.length_a   1.000
_cell.length_b   1.000
_cell.length_c   1.000
_cell.angle_alpha   90.00
_cell.angle_beta   90.00
_cell.angle_gamma   90.00
#
_symmetry.space_group_name_H-M   'P 1'
#
loop_
_entity.id
_entity.type
_entity.pdbx_description
1 polymer ?
#
loop_
_entity_poly.entity_id
_entity_poly.type
_entity_poly.pdbx_seq_one_letter_code
_entity_poly.pdbx_strand_id
1 'polypeptide(L)'
;MTLNSSSSLNMSTGTTSQPCGSSARLDLSNGDSLYAKLVVGADGSKSHVRECAGIETAGWKYSQSAIICTVEHAEMNHMAWQRFLPNGPIALLPIGDNFSNIVWTMDPKESLERQSASEGDFVKMVNSALDQGYGPRPEPQLFGGPNLFSSLRSADAPSSANESFEVPPKIIKLASARKLFPLSLMHAKRYASKRVVLIGDAAHTVHPLAGQGVNMGFADAIALSKAIAEGVAVGSDIGEVSVLQRYESERKPANIAMMAVLDGFQKAYSVDFMPVNLLRAAAFQAAHYISPLKQNIISFASGEHKPLPLLFT
;
A
#
# COMPACT_ATOMS: atom_id res chain seq x y z
N MET A 1 -13.65 -14.67 18.54
CA MET A 1 -14.79 -14.36 17.65
C MET A 1 -15.08 -15.63 16.88
N THR A 2 -16.32 -16.08 16.84
CA THR A 2 -16.74 -17.27 16.08
C THR A 2 -18.05 -16.89 15.40
N LEU A 3 -18.06 -16.77 14.07
CA LEU A 3 -19.29 -16.58 13.31
C LEU A 3 -19.78 -17.97 12.90
N ASN A 4 -20.91 -18.40 13.45
CA ASN A 4 -21.56 -19.62 12.99
C ASN A 4 -22.28 -19.35 11.66
N SER A 5 -21.70 -19.83 10.57
CA SER A 5 -22.39 -19.97 9.29
C SER A 5 -22.44 -21.43 8.88
N SER A 6 -23.67 -21.90 8.62
CA SER A 6 -24.08 -23.16 7.98
C SER A 6 -24.66 -24.23 8.91
N SER A 7 -25.96 -24.41 8.74
CA SER A 7 -26.75 -25.63 8.87
C SER A 7 -25.97 -26.94 8.80
N SER A 8 -25.87 -27.63 9.92
CA SER A 8 -25.82 -29.09 10.02
C SER A 8 -26.83 -29.52 11.07
N LEU A 9 -27.78 -30.38 10.66
CA LEU A 9 -28.79 -30.97 11.53
C LEU A 9 -28.09 -31.88 12.54
N ASN A 10 -27.93 -31.39 13.78
CA ASN A 10 -27.79 -32.23 14.95
C ASN A 10 -28.94 -31.91 15.90
N MET A 11 -29.85 -32.86 16.07
CA MET A 11 -30.85 -32.84 17.13
C MET A 11 -30.12 -32.96 18.48
N SER A 12 -29.98 -31.84 19.17
CA SER A 12 -29.85 -31.82 20.62
C SER A 12 -30.87 -30.86 21.20
N THR A 13 -31.75 -31.42 22.01
CA THR A 13 -32.78 -30.73 22.80
C THR A 13 -32.13 -29.77 23.78
N GLY A 14 -32.13 -28.48 23.44
CA GLY A 14 -31.69 -27.38 24.29
C GLY A 14 -32.35 -26.09 23.82
N THR A 15 -33.44 -25.71 24.49
CA THR A 15 -34.28 -24.56 24.17
C THR A 15 -33.48 -23.26 24.32
N THR A 16 -32.86 -22.80 23.23
CA THR A 16 -32.39 -21.42 23.10
C THR A 16 -32.88 -20.92 21.75
N SER A 17 -33.88 -20.03 21.78
CA SER A 17 -34.47 -19.42 20.59
C SER A 17 -33.38 -18.82 19.70
N GLN A 18 -33.13 -19.46 18.54
CA GLN A 18 -32.37 -18.87 17.45
C GLN A 18 -33.11 -17.63 16.95
N PRO A 19 -32.52 -16.42 17.02
CA PRO A 19 -33.16 -15.24 16.45
C PRO A 19 -33.15 -15.37 14.93
N CYS A 20 -34.35 -15.35 14.37
CA CYS A 20 -34.67 -15.34 12.96
C CYS A 20 -33.83 -14.31 12.17
N GLY A 21 -32.97 -14.79 11.26
CA GLY A 21 -32.49 -14.23 9.96
C GLY A 21 -32.07 -12.76 9.77
N SER A 22 -32.24 -11.87 10.76
CA SER A 22 -32.29 -10.41 10.61
C SER A 22 -31.07 -9.68 11.14
N SER A 23 -30.15 -10.36 11.83
CA SER A 23 -28.93 -9.76 12.39
C SER A 23 -27.83 -10.81 12.51
N ALA A 24 -26.58 -10.36 12.38
CA ALA A 24 -25.39 -11.13 12.69
C ALA A 24 -25.14 -11.11 14.21
N ARG A 25 -24.79 -12.27 14.76
CA ARG A 25 -24.40 -12.43 16.18
C ARG A 25 -22.88 -12.38 16.29
N LEU A 26 -22.39 -11.63 17.27
CA LEU A 26 -20.99 -11.40 17.57
C LEU A 26 -20.72 -11.88 19.00
N ASP A 27 -19.95 -12.95 19.17
CA ASP A 27 -19.56 -13.42 20.49
C ASP A 27 -18.20 -12.81 20.89
N LEU A 28 -18.22 -12.08 22.01
CA LEU A 28 -17.08 -11.34 22.56
C LEU A 28 -16.27 -12.21 23.53
N SER A 29 -15.01 -11.85 23.74
CA SER A 29 -14.11 -12.60 24.62
C SER A 29 -14.49 -12.55 26.11
N ASN A 30 -15.29 -11.57 26.51
CA ASN A 30 -15.81 -11.44 27.87
C ASN A 30 -17.05 -12.31 28.12
N GLY A 31 -17.52 -13.07 27.11
CA GLY A 31 -18.71 -13.93 27.19
C GLY A 31 -20.01 -13.27 26.74
N ASP A 32 -19.99 -11.96 26.44
CA ASP A 32 -21.17 -11.25 25.96
C ASP A 32 -21.45 -11.53 24.48
N SER A 33 -22.72 -11.42 24.07
CA SER A 33 -23.13 -11.49 22.67
C SER A 33 -23.75 -10.16 22.21
N LEU A 34 -23.28 -9.64 21.07
CA LEU A 34 -23.85 -8.49 20.39
C LEU A 34 -24.58 -8.91 19.11
N TYR A 35 -25.60 -8.14 18.72
CA TYR A 35 -26.33 -8.33 17.47
C TYR A 35 -26.23 -7.07 16.62
N ALA A 36 -25.86 -7.24 15.34
CA ALA A 36 -25.71 -6.15 14.40
C ALA A 36 -26.36 -6.50 13.05
N LYS A 37 -26.92 -5.51 12.35
CA LYS A 37 -27.47 -5.72 11.00
C LYS A 37 -26.39 -6.04 9.98
N LEU A 38 -25.19 -5.46 10.16
CA LEU A 38 -24.01 -5.62 9.31
C LEU A 38 -22.75 -5.62 10.18
N VAL A 39 -21.80 -6.50 9.87
CA VAL A 39 -20.46 -6.57 10.47
C VAL A 39 -19.44 -6.12 9.42
N VAL A 40 -18.61 -5.15 9.79
CA VAL A 40 -17.52 -4.65 8.95
C VAL A 40 -16.18 -5.11 9.53
N GLY A 41 -15.46 -5.96 8.80
CA GLY A 41 -14.10 -6.37 9.11
C GLY A 41 -13.10 -5.33 8.64
N ALA A 42 -12.55 -4.58 9.59
CA ALA A 42 -11.48 -3.58 9.40
C ALA A 42 -10.31 -3.83 10.36
N ASP A 43 -10.11 -5.10 10.75
CA ASP A 43 -9.22 -5.58 11.81
C ASP A 43 -7.83 -6.01 11.31
N GLY A 44 -7.44 -5.55 10.12
CA GLY A 44 -6.10 -5.73 9.57
C GLY A 44 -5.86 -7.06 8.86
N SER A 45 -4.60 -7.31 8.50
CA SER A 45 -4.20 -8.46 7.66
C SER A 45 -4.50 -9.83 8.31
N LYS A 46 -4.53 -9.89 9.65
CA LYS A 46 -4.93 -11.07 10.44
C LYS A 46 -6.39 -10.98 10.91
N SER A 47 -7.28 -10.66 9.97
CA SER A 47 -8.69 -10.45 10.26
C SER A 47 -9.37 -11.71 10.81
N HIS A 48 -9.88 -11.61 12.02
CA HIS A 48 -10.72 -12.64 12.64
C HIS A 48 -12.11 -12.66 12.01
N VAL A 49 -12.62 -11.49 11.61
CA VAL A 49 -13.93 -11.39 10.92
C VAL A 49 -13.90 -12.20 9.62
N ARG A 50 -12.82 -12.10 8.84
CA ARG A 50 -12.62 -12.86 7.61
C ARG A 50 -12.58 -14.36 7.86
N GLU A 51 -11.80 -14.79 8.85
CA GLU A 51 -11.69 -16.21 9.23
C GLU A 51 -13.03 -16.78 9.69
N CYS A 52 -13.73 -16.06 10.55
CA CYS A 52 -15.05 -16.43 11.05
C CYS A 52 -16.08 -16.52 9.93
N ALA A 53 -16.02 -15.62 8.94
CA ALA A 53 -16.92 -15.62 7.80
C ALA A 53 -16.60 -16.71 6.75
N GLY A 54 -15.56 -17.53 6.97
CA GLY A 54 -15.13 -18.56 6.02
C GLY A 54 -14.71 -17.97 4.67
N ILE A 55 -14.19 -16.74 4.66
CA ILE A 55 -13.74 -16.08 3.44
C ILE A 55 -12.28 -16.46 3.18
N GLU A 56 -12.09 -17.26 2.13
CA GLU A 56 -10.78 -17.69 1.68
C GLU A 56 -9.94 -16.52 1.15
N THR A 57 -8.62 -16.71 1.19
CA THR A 57 -7.64 -15.72 0.75
C THR A 57 -6.73 -16.30 -0.32
N ALA A 58 -6.35 -15.50 -1.32
CA ALA A 58 -5.30 -15.80 -2.27
C ALA A 58 -4.14 -14.82 -2.07
N GLY A 59 -2.91 -15.29 -2.22
CA GLY A 59 -1.74 -14.44 -2.01
C GLY A 59 -0.45 -15.22 -1.85
N TRP A 60 0.65 -14.50 -1.69
CA TRP A 60 1.97 -15.06 -1.42
C TRP A 60 2.70 -14.20 -0.40
N LYS A 61 3.60 -14.84 0.34
CA LYS A 61 4.55 -14.15 1.20
C LYS A 61 5.80 -13.89 0.38
N TYR A 62 6.32 -12.67 0.46
CA TYR A 62 7.62 -12.37 -0.13
C TYR A 62 8.71 -12.87 0.82
N SER A 63 9.85 -13.28 0.27
CA SER A 63 11.06 -13.58 1.03
C SER A 63 11.78 -12.30 1.45
N GLN A 64 11.03 -11.28 1.86
CA GLN A 64 11.53 -9.95 2.22
C GLN A 64 10.84 -9.44 3.48
N SER A 65 11.52 -8.60 4.24
CA SER A 65 11.03 -7.93 5.44
C SER A 65 11.37 -6.45 5.38
N ALA A 66 10.48 -5.61 5.91
CA ALA A 66 10.69 -4.18 6.03
C ALA A 66 11.06 -3.79 7.46
N ILE A 67 12.14 -3.03 7.61
CA ILE A 67 12.44 -2.29 8.84
C ILE A 67 11.73 -0.95 8.76
N ILE A 68 10.96 -0.65 9.80
CA ILE A 68 10.30 0.64 9.98
C ILE A 68 10.78 1.27 11.28
N CYS A 69 11.22 2.52 11.21
CA CYS A 69 11.61 3.32 12.36
C CYS A 69 11.50 4.81 12.03
N THR A 70 11.51 5.63 13.08
CA THR A 70 11.50 7.09 12.97
C THR A 70 12.91 7.59 13.27
N VAL A 71 13.39 8.52 12.45
CA VAL A 71 14.72 9.12 12.55
C VAL A 71 14.63 10.63 12.65
N GLU A 72 15.64 11.23 13.26
CA GLU A 72 15.83 12.67 13.37
C GLU A 72 16.99 13.12 12.46
N HIS A 73 16.79 14.25 11.78
CA HIS A 73 17.74 14.85 10.84
C HIS A 73 18.20 16.21 11.34
N ALA A 74 19.38 16.64 10.87
CA ALA A 74 19.91 17.96 11.17
C ALA A 74 19.13 19.09 10.49
N GLU A 75 18.64 18.80 9.29
CA GLU A 75 18.03 19.75 8.38
C GLU A 75 16.55 19.40 8.19
N MET A 76 15.76 20.43 7.93
CA MET A 76 14.34 20.29 7.71
C MET A 76 14.07 19.52 6.43
N ASN A 77 13.16 18.54 6.48
CA ASN A 77 12.80 17.71 5.34
C ASN A 77 11.32 17.83 4.99
N HIS A 78 11.03 18.26 3.78
CA HIS A 78 9.67 18.27 3.24
C HIS A 78 9.48 17.32 2.05
N MET A 79 10.56 16.66 1.61
CA MET A 79 10.53 15.78 0.45
C MET A 79 10.56 14.31 0.88
N ALA A 80 9.70 13.50 0.25
CA ALA A 80 9.76 12.05 0.37
C ALA A 80 10.85 11.52 -0.57
N TRP A 81 11.83 10.81 -0.01
CA TRP A 81 12.91 10.19 -0.78
C TRP A 81 12.65 8.71 -0.93
N GLN A 82 12.86 8.18 -2.14
CA GLN A 82 12.83 6.74 -2.37
C GLN A 82 13.99 6.34 -3.27
N ARG A 83 14.78 5.39 -2.80
CA ARG A 83 15.90 4.82 -3.54
C ARG A 83 15.73 3.32 -3.67
N PHE A 84 15.97 2.79 -4.86
CA PHE A 84 15.98 1.36 -5.12
C PHE A 84 17.41 0.82 -5.02
N LEU A 85 17.66 -0.07 -4.06
CA LEU A 85 18.94 -0.78 -3.91
C LEU A 85 18.77 -2.22 -4.44
N PRO A 86 19.86 -2.93 -4.79
CA PRO A 86 19.79 -4.33 -5.21
C PRO A 86 19.05 -5.21 -4.20
N ASN A 87 19.30 -4.98 -2.90
CA ASN A 87 18.72 -5.78 -1.83
C ASN A 87 17.31 -5.31 -1.42
N GLY A 88 16.71 -4.34 -2.14
CA GLY A 88 15.38 -3.80 -1.85
C GLY A 88 15.39 -2.28 -1.63
N PRO A 89 14.24 -1.60 -1.80
CA PRO A 89 14.17 -0.16 -1.70
C PRO A 89 14.22 0.36 -0.27
N ILE A 90 14.72 1.58 -0.15
CA ILE A 90 14.67 2.39 1.07
C ILE A 90 13.89 3.68 0.77
N ALA A 91 12.93 3.99 1.63
CA ALA A 91 12.17 5.23 1.58
C ALA A 91 12.37 6.04 2.87
N LEU A 92 12.45 7.36 2.73
CA LEU A 92 12.49 8.35 3.79
C LEU A 92 11.28 9.27 3.65
N LEU A 93 10.34 9.17 4.57
CA LEU A 93 9.04 9.83 4.52
C LEU A 93 8.96 10.91 5.61
N PRO A 94 8.93 12.20 5.26
CA PRO A 94 8.95 13.29 6.24
C PRO A 94 7.72 13.28 7.15
N ILE A 95 7.95 13.54 8.44
CA ILE A 95 6.91 13.65 9.48
C ILE A 95 7.27 14.86 10.33
N GLY A 96 6.64 16.00 10.02
CA GLY A 96 7.06 17.28 10.59
C GLY A 96 8.40 17.74 10.02
N ASP A 97 9.04 18.67 10.73
CA ASP A 97 10.18 19.41 10.16
C ASP A 97 11.47 18.57 10.16
N ASN A 98 11.85 18.00 11.30
CA ASN A 98 13.15 17.32 11.48
C ASN A 98 13.05 15.80 11.63
N PHE A 99 11.85 15.22 11.52
CA PHE A 99 11.65 13.79 11.64
C PHE A 99 11.21 13.16 10.32
N SER A 100 11.55 11.90 10.13
CA SER A 100 11.06 11.11 9.00
C SER A 100 10.93 9.65 9.40
N ASN A 101 9.97 8.96 8.80
CA ASN A 101 9.87 7.52 8.88
C ASN A 101 10.70 6.88 7.77
N ILE A 102 11.48 5.89 8.15
CA ILE A 102 12.17 5.02 7.20
C ILE A 102 11.31 3.80 6.97
N VAL A 103 11.19 3.40 5.70
CA VAL A 103 10.71 2.08 5.29
C VAL A 103 11.81 1.45 4.45
N TRP A 104 12.52 0.48 5.03
CA TRP A 104 13.63 -0.18 4.35
C TRP A 104 13.34 -1.66 4.17
N THR A 105 13.10 -2.06 2.92
CA THR A 105 12.87 -3.46 2.55
C THR A 105 14.19 -4.17 2.26
N MET A 106 14.35 -5.36 2.81
CA MET A 106 15.51 -6.24 2.54
C MET A 106 15.19 -7.71 2.83
N ASP A 107 16.17 -8.59 2.61
CA ASP A 107 16.06 -9.99 2.97
C ASP A 107 15.91 -10.19 4.49
N PRO A 108 15.18 -11.22 4.96
CA PRO A 108 14.95 -11.46 6.38
C PRO A 108 16.23 -11.54 7.21
N LYS A 109 17.30 -12.14 6.66
CA LYS A 109 18.59 -12.25 7.35
C LYS A 109 19.22 -10.88 7.60
N GLU A 110 19.32 -10.05 6.57
CA GLU A 110 19.84 -8.68 6.70
C GLU A 110 18.97 -7.84 7.64
N SER A 111 17.65 -8.04 7.58
CA SER A 111 16.71 -7.29 8.40
C SER A 111 16.92 -7.57 9.90
N LEU A 112 17.26 -8.80 10.26
CA LEU A 112 17.59 -9.19 11.64
C LEU A 112 18.95 -8.65 12.08
N GLU A 113 19.95 -8.67 11.20
CA GLU A 113 21.27 -8.09 11.46
C GLU A 113 21.15 -6.58 11.74
N ARG A 114 20.39 -5.84 10.93
CA ARG A 114 20.15 -4.40 11.10
C ARG A 114 19.26 -4.06 12.29
N GLN A 115 18.33 -4.94 12.67
CA GLN A 115 17.54 -4.77 13.90
C GLN A 115 18.43 -4.92 15.14
N SER A 116 19.40 -5.83 15.09
CA SER A 116 20.31 -6.15 16.21
C SER A 116 21.54 -5.23 16.28
N ALA A 117 21.84 -4.50 15.20
CA ALA A 117 22.96 -3.56 15.14
C ALA A 117 22.87 -2.46 16.21
N SER A 118 24.01 -1.87 16.57
CA SER A 118 24.02 -0.67 17.40
C SER A 118 23.31 0.49 16.70
N GLU A 119 22.76 1.45 17.45
CA GLU A 119 22.11 2.63 16.87
C GLU A 119 23.08 3.41 15.95
N GLY A 120 24.32 3.62 16.39
CA GLY A 120 25.33 4.34 15.62
C GLY A 120 25.67 3.64 14.30
N ASP A 121 25.76 2.32 14.30
CA ASP A 121 26.03 1.56 13.07
C ASP A 121 24.82 1.56 12.14
N PHE A 122 23.60 1.44 12.68
CA PHE A 122 22.38 1.54 11.90
C PHE A 122 22.25 2.90 11.20
N VAL A 123 22.50 4.01 11.92
CA VAL A 123 22.47 5.36 11.33
C VAL A 123 23.49 5.50 10.20
N LYS A 124 24.72 4.98 10.38
CA LYS A 124 25.74 4.96 9.31
C LYS A 124 25.27 4.16 8.10
N MET A 125 24.68 2.97 8.33
CA MET A 125 24.16 2.12 7.27
C MET A 125 23.03 2.80 6.49
N VAL A 126 22.11 3.48 7.16
CA VAL A 126 21.02 4.20 6.49
C VAL A 126 21.56 5.38 5.69
N ASN A 127 22.44 6.19 6.28
CA ASN A 127 23.05 7.32 5.56
C ASN A 127 23.84 6.84 4.33
N SER A 128 24.57 5.73 4.45
CA SER A 128 25.21 5.07 3.30
C SER A 128 24.18 4.59 2.28
N ALA A 129 23.12 3.92 2.71
CA ALA A 129 22.07 3.46 1.81
C ALA A 129 21.39 4.62 1.05
N LEU A 130 21.23 5.80 1.68
CA LEU A 130 20.63 6.99 1.05
C LEU A 130 21.60 7.76 0.15
N ASP A 131 22.89 7.86 0.50
CA ASP A 131 23.88 8.71 -0.20
C ASP A 131 24.95 7.91 -0.98
N GLN A 132 25.48 6.82 -0.41
CA GLN A 132 26.66 6.08 -0.91
C GLN A 132 26.34 4.61 -1.25
N GLY A 133 26.12 4.28 -2.52
CA GLY A 133 25.91 2.88 -2.88
C GLY A 133 25.83 2.55 -4.37
N TYR A 134 24.87 3.12 -5.11
CA TYR A 134 24.60 2.71 -6.49
C TYR A 134 23.91 3.81 -7.32
N GLY A 135 24.37 4.02 -8.55
CA GLY A 135 23.73 4.83 -9.59
C GLY A 135 24.44 6.16 -9.92
N PRO A 136 24.41 6.62 -11.19
CA PRO A 136 24.92 7.94 -11.54
C PRO A 136 24.08 9.01 -10.85
N ARG A 137 24.74 9.95 -10.16
CA ARG A 137 24.10 11.19 -9.75
C ARG A 137 23.75 11.95 -11.03
N PRO A 138 22.50 12.44 -11.23
CA PRO A 138 22.25 13.39 -12.30
C PRO A 138 23.15 14.59 -12.05
N GLU A 139 24.21 14.75 -12.84
CA GLU A 139 25.03 15.94 -12.73
C GLU A 139 24.19 17.13 -13.19
N PRO A 140 24.22 18.28 -12.48
CA PRO A 140 23.71 19.51 -13.01
C PRO A 140 24.41 19.75 -14.35
N GLN A 141 23.67 19.86 -15.45
CA GLN A 141 24.27 20.10 -16.77
C GLN A 141 25.06 21.41 -16.71
N LEU A 142 26.38 21.32 -16.56
CA LEU A 142 27.29 22.44 -16.71
C LEU A 142 27.34 22.75 -18.21
N PHE A 143 26.60 23.77 -18.61
CA PHE A 143 26.59 24.38 -19.93
C PHE A 143 27.98 24.42 -20.59
N GLY A 144 28.14 23.78 -21.76
CA GLY A 144 29.35 23.93 -22.58
C GLY A 144 29.59 22.89 -23.67
N GLY A 145 28.68 22.72 -24.64
CA GLY A 145 28.95 21.94 -25.86
C GLY A 145 27.90 22.18 -26.95
N PRO A 146 28.28 22.33 -28.24
CA PRO A 146 27.46 23.00 -29.25
C PRO A 146 26.20 22.20 -29.65
N ASN A 147 25.09 22.94 -29.69
CA ASN A 147 23.73 22.52 -29.97
C ASN A 147 23.57 21.79 -31.32
N LEU A 148 23.16 20.52 -31.30
CA LEU A 148 22.70 19.79 -32.50
C LEU A 148 21.17 19.63 -32.59
N PHE A 149 20.41 19.97 -31.54
CA PHE A 149 18.95 19.78 -31.51
C PHE A 149 18.17 20.95 -30.88
N SER A 150 18.55 22.20 -31.16
CA SER A 150 17.80 23.38 -30.70
C SER A 150 16.41 23.52 -31.33
N SER A 151 16.13 22.83 -32.43
CA SER A 151 14.87 22.95 -33.19
C SER A 151 13.71 22.11 -32.65
N LEU A 152 13.92 21.33 -31.57
CA LEU A 152 12.90 20.46 -30.96
C LEU A 152 12.46 20.91 -29.56
N ARG A 153 12.73 22.17 -29.19
CA ARG A 153 12.13 22.78 -28.00
C ARG A 153 10.72 23.29 -28.32
N SER A 154 9.75 22.41 -28.21
CA SER A 154 8.35 22.80 -28.03
C SER A 154 8.23 23.64 -26.74
N ALA A 155 7.49 24.74 -26.80
CA ALA A 155 7.40 25.78 -25.78
C ALA A 155 6.67 25.38 -24.47
N ASP A 156 6.39 24.10 -24.24
CA ASP A 156 5.61 23.59 -23.10
C ASP A 156 6.41 22.57 -22.26
N ALA A 157 7.66 22.88 -21.93
CA ALA A 157 8.41 22.11 -20.94
C ALA A 157 8.01 22.56 -19.52
N PRO A 158 7.50 21.68 -18.64
CA PRO A 158 7.14 22.05 -17.28
C PRO A 158 8.39 22.57 -16.53
N SER A 159 8.20 23.63 -15.74
CA SER A 159 9.19 24.37 -14.95
C SER A 159 10.05 23.55 -13.97
N SER A 160 9.79 22.24 -13.84
CA SER A 160 10.56 21.27 -13.05
C SER A 160 11.89 20.85 -13.72
N ALA A 161 12.16 21.26 -14.96
CA ALA A 161 13.39 20.89 -15.68
C ALA A 161 14.67 21.62 -15.19
N ASN A 162 14.56 22.55 -14.23
CA ASN A 162 15.68 23.35 -13.69
C ASN A 162 16.01 23.07 -12.21
N GLU A 163 15.35 22.11 -11.56
CA GLU A 163 15.66 21.78 -10.16
C GLU A 163 16.92 20.92 -10.08
N SER A 164 17.95 21.44 -9.40
CA SER A 164 19.14 20.67 -9.03
C SER A 164 18.74 19.49 -8.15
N PHE A 165 19.36 18.33 -8.37
CA PHE A 165 19.16 17.16 -7.51
C PHE A 165 19.50 17.52 -6.06
N GLU A 166 18.47 17.61 -5.21
CA GLU A 166 18.64 17.77 -3.77
C GLU A 166 19.19 16.47 -3.17
N VAL A 167 19.99 16.56 -2.11
CA VAL A 167 20.55 15.40 -1.43
C VAL A 167 19.66 15.08 -0.23
N PRO A 168 19.34 13.80 0.06
CA PRO A 168 18.56 13.46 1.23
C PRO A 168 19.25 13.95 2.52
N PRO A 169 18.48 14.46 3.49
CA PRO A 169 19.03 15.01 4.73
C PRO A 169 19.74 13.92 5.54
N LYS A 170 20.86 14.30 6.18
CA LYS A 170 21.63 13.37 7.00
C LYS A 170 20.91 13.05 8.31
N ILE A 171 20.80 11.76 8.58
CA ILE A 171 20.21 11.25 9.82
C ILE A 171 21.24 11.35 10.94
N ILE A 172 20.82 11.88 12.09
CA ILE A 172 21.63 12.03 13.29
C ILE A 172 21.42 10.85 14.25
N LYS A 173 20.17 10.49 14.52
CA LYS A 173 19.80 9.49 15.54
C LYS A 173 18.43 8.84 15.29
N LEU A 174 18.15 7.76 16.01
CA LEU A 174 16.83 7.14 16.03
C LEU A 174 15.91 7.87 17.02
N ALA A 175 14.69 8.17 16.58
CA ALA A 175 13.63 8.71 17.43
C ALA A 175 12.66 7.62 17.92
N SER A 176 12.68 6.43 17.32
CA SER A 176 11.86 5.30 17.74
C SER A 176 12.54 3.94 17.57
N ALA A 177 12.00 2.92 18.23
CA ALA A 177 12.51 1.56 18.12
C ALA A 177 12.30 0.98 16.71
N ARG A 178 13.26 0.17 16.25
CA ARG A 178 13.22 -0.52 14.97
C ARG A 178 12.24 -1.68 15.00
N LYS A 179 11.20 -1.62 14.15
CA LYS A 179 10.20 -2.67 14.00
C LYS A 179 10.40 -3.41 12.68
N LEU A 180 10.24 -4.73 12.71
CA LEU A 180 10.28 -5.59 11.53
C LEU A 180 8.87 -6.00 11.13
N PHE A 181 8.58 -5.89 9.83
CA PHE A 181 7.32 -6.31 9.25
C PHE A 181 7.57 -7.25 8.07
N PRO A 182 7.07 -8.49 8.11
CA PRO A 182 7.15 -9.39 6.96
C PRO A 182 6.27 -8.87 5.84
N LEU A 183 6.76 -9.01 4.62
CA LEU A 183 6.06 -8.52 3.43
C LEU A 183 5.19 -9.63 2.85
N SER A 184 3.92 -9.33 2.65
CA SER A 184 2.97 -10.26 2.05
C SER A 184 2.01 -9.53 1.14
N LEU A 185 1.64 -10.20 0.06
CA LEU A 185 0.50 -9.83 -0.76
C LEU A 185 -0.62 -10.83 -0.47
N MET A 186 -1.78 -10.32 -0.06
CA MET A 186 -2.95 -11.15 0.24
C MET A 186 -4.21 -10.46 -0.23
N HIS A 187 -5.16 -11.23 -0.75
CA HIS A 187 -6.44 -10.77 -1.27
C HIS A 187 -7.55 -11.73 -0.86
N ALA A 188 -8.66 -11.22 -0.34
CA ALA A 188 -9.83 -12.02 -0.01
C ALA A 188 -10.57 -12.42 -1.29
N LYS A 189 -10.93 -13.70 -1.44
CA LYS A 189 -11.66 -14.19 -2.62
C LYS A 189 -13.06 -13.58 -2.74
N ARG A 190 -13.62 -13.11 -1.63
CA ARG A 190 -14.88 -12.33 -1.56
C ARG A 190 -14.66 -11.17 -0.60
N TYR A 191 -15.23 -10.02 -0.91
CA TYR A 191 -15.19 -8.87 -0.01
C TYR A 191 -16.48 -8.76 0.78
N ALA A 192 -17.58 -9.27 0.25
CA ALA A 192 -18.89 -9.26 0.87
C ALA A 192 -19.50 -10.66 0.99
N SER A 193 -20.23 -10.87 2.07
CA SER A 193 -21.13 -11.99 2.31
C SER A 193 -22.39 -11.47 3.02
N LYS A 194 -23.38 -12.32 3.26
CA LYS A 194 -24.61 -11.92 3.95
C LYS A 194 -24.26 -11.36 5.34
N ARG A 195 -24.58 -10.09 5.57
CA ARG A 195 -24.30 -9.32 6.80
C ARG A 195 -22.84 -9.19 7.21
N VAL A 196 -21.88 -9.50 6.33
CA VAL A 196 -20.44 -9.36 6.61
C VAL A 196 -19.74 -8.72 5.41
N VAL A 197 -18.93 -7.69 5.65
CA VAL A 197 -18.11 -7.04 4.61
C VAL A 197 -16.70 -6.80 5.13
N LEU A 198 -15.69 -6.92 4.28
CA LEU A 198 -14.29 -6.68 4.60
C LEU A 198 -13.80 -5.42 3.87
N ILE A 199 -13.03 -4.58 4.56
CA ILE A 199 -12.40 -3.37 4.00
C ILE A 199 -10.92 -3.28 4.39
N GLY A 200 -10.13 -2.57 3.58
CA GLY A 200 -8.70 -2.34 3.86
C GLY A 200 -7.92 -3.64 4.04
N ASP A 201 -6.99 -3.64 4.99
CA ASP A 201 -6.08 -4.76 5.25
C ASP A 201 -6.77 -6.11 5.53
N ALA A 202 -8.02 -6.10 6.00
CA ALA A 202 -8.82 -7.31 6.18
C ALA A 202 -9.19 -7.96 4.83
N ALA A 203 -9.42 -7.15 3.79
CA ALA A 203 -9.80 -7.58 2.45
C ALA A 203 -8.61 -7.72 1.48
N HIS A 204 -7.59 -6.87 1.62
CA HIS A 204 -6.38 -6.91 0.80
C HIS A 204 -5.19 -6.38 1.60
N THR A 205 -4.06 -7.07 1.55
CA THR A 205 -2.80 -6.64 2.16
C THR A 205 -1.78 -6.44 1.05
N VAL A 206 -1.13 -5.28 1.02
CA VAL A 206 -0.13 -4.90 0.02
C VAL A 206 1.22 -4.55 0.65
N HIS A 207 2.29 -4.67 -0.14
CA HIS A 207 3.60 -4.20 0.29
C HIS A 207 3.59 -2.67 0.46
N PRO A 208 4.19 -2.12 1.53
CA PRO A 208 4.29 -0.67 1.81
C PRO A 208 5.15 0.15 0.81
N LEU A 209 5.41 -0.31 -0.42
CA LEU A 209 6.33 0.34 -1.38
C LEU A 209 5.95 1.79 -1.71
N ALA A 210 4.68 2.17 -1.52
CA ALA A 210 4.17 3.47 -1.94
C ALA A 210 3.16 4.07 -0.94
N GLY A 211 3.10 3.56 0.30
CA GLY A 211 2.12 4.05 1.30
C GLY A 211 0.64 3.86 0.91
N GLN A 212 0.35 3.07 -0.13
CA GLN A 212 -0.99 3.00 -0.73
C GLN A 212 -2.03 2.20 0.08
N GLY A 213 -1.61 1.35 1.03
CA GLY A 213 -2.54 0.49 1.76
C GLY A 213 -3.66 1.26 2.48
N VAL A 214 -3.30 2.37 3.15
CA VAL A 214 -4.28 3.24 3.84
C VAL A 214 -5.20 3.94 2.84
N ASN A 215 -4.67 4.43 1.71
CA ASN A 215 -5.46 5.06 0.66
C ASN A 215 -6.49 4.10 0.06
N MET A 216 -6.10 2.85 -0.19
CA MET A 216 -7.01 1.79 -0.63
C MET A 216 -8.09 1.53 0.41
N GLY A 217 -7.73 1.50 1.70
CA GLY A 217 -8.69 1.35 2.81
C GLY A 217 -9.70 2.50 2.92
N PHE A 218 -9.26 3.75 2.71
CA PHE A 218 -10.18 4.90 2.67
C PHE A 218 -11.13 4.82 1.48
N ALA A 219 -10.60 4.47 0.30
CA ALA A 219 -11.43 4.29 -0.88
C ALA A 219 -12.48 3.17 -0.70
N ASP A 220 -12.11 2.09 0.01
CA ASP A 220 -13.07 1.05 0.39
C ASP A 220 -14.15 1.57 1.35
N ALA A 221 -13.77 2.34 2.38
CA ALA A 221 -14.71 2.92 3.33
C ALA A 221 -15.70 3.89 2.66
N ILE A 222 -15.22 4.72 1.73
CA ILE A 222 -16.05 5.65 0.94
C ILE A 222 -17.05 4.88 0.08
N ALA A 223 -16.58 3.90 -0.69
CA ALA A 223 -17.44 3.11 -1.56
C ALA A 223 -18.47 2.28 -0.77
N LEU A 224 -18.07 1.71 0.37
CA LEU A 224 -18.98 0.99 1.25
C LEU A 224 -20.05 1.92 1.84
N SER A 225 -19.65 3.11 2.32
CA SER A 225 -20.57 4.12 2.83
C SER A 225 -21.61 4.51 1.79
N LYS A 226 -21.19 4.75 0.54
CA LYS A 226 -22.07 5.04 -0.59
C LYS A 226 -23.04 3.89 -0.88
N ALA A 227 -22.55 2.66 -0.98
CA ALA A 227 -23.38 1.50 -1.24
C ALA A 227 -24.46 1.30 -0.16
N ILE A 228 -24.09 1.48 1.11
CA ILE A 228 -25.03 1.43 2.24
C ILE A 228 -26.06 2.56 2.14
N ALA A 229 -25.63 3.80 1.89
CA ALA A 229 -26.53 4.95 1.80
C ALA A 229 -27.57 4.79 0.68
N GLU A 230 -27.16 4.32 -0.50
CA GLU A 230 -28.06 4.01 -1.61
C GLU A 230 -29.04 2.88 -1.27
N GLY A 231 -28.56 1.83 -0.60
CA GLY A 231 -29.40 0.73 -0.13
C GLY A 231 -30.47 1.21 0.84
N VAL A 232 -30.10 2.04 1.82
CA VAL A 232 -31.02 2.63 2.79
C VAL A 232 -32.05 3.53 2.09
N ALA A 233 -31.63 4.33 1.12
CA ALA A 233 -32.53 5.25 0.39
C ALA A 233 -33.67 4.54 -0.34
N VAL A 234 -33.45 3.30 -0.79
CA VAL A 234 -34.48 2.47 -1.45
C VAL A 234 -35.14 1.46 -0.51
N GLY A 235 -34.89 1.55 0.80
CA GLY A 235 -35.47 0.68 1.82
C GLY A 235 -34.89 -0.73 1.87
N SER A 236 -33.71 -0.96 1.30
CA SER A 236 -33.02 -2.26 1.40
C SER A 236 -32.38 -2.46 2.78
N ASP A 237 -32.30 -3.72 3.23
CA ASP A 237 -31.53 -4.07 4.41
C ASP A 237 -30.02 -3.94 4.11
N ILE A 238 -29.30 -3.21 4.96
CA ILE A 238 -27.85 -2.95 4.81
C ILE A 238 -26.99 -4.21 4.86
N GLY A 239 -27.53 -5.29 5.40
CA GLY A 239 -26.87 -6.60 5.44
C GLY A 239 -27.15 -7.49 4.23
N GLU A 240 -27.97 -7.03 3.28
CA GLU A 240 -28.27 -7.79 2.07
C GLU A 240 -27.09 -7.84 1.11
N VAL A 241 -26.92 -9.01 0.50
CA VAL A 241 -25.78 -9.28 -0.37
C VAL A 241 -25.81 -8.38 -1.60
N SER A 242 -26.99 -8.05 -2.13
CA SER A 242 -27.14 -7.16 -3.29
C SER A 242 -26.63 -5.74 -3.04
N VAL A 243 -26.76 -5.23 -1.81
CA VAL A 243 -26.22 -3.93 -1.40
C VAL A 243 -24.70 -4.00 -1.32
N LEU A 244 -24.18 -5.01 -0.61
CA LEU A 244 -22.74 -5.17 -0.38
C LEU A 244 -21.96 -5.57 -1.65
N GLN A 245 -22.61 -6.26 -2.58
CA GLN A 245 -22.03 -6.60 -3.89
C GLN A 245 -21.72 -5.38 -4.74
N ARG A 246 -22.44 -4.25 -4.57
CA ARG A 246 -22.10 -3.00 -5.27
C ARG A 246 -20.70 -2.54 -4.88
N TYR A 247 -20.43 -2.50 -3.57
CA TYR A 247 -19.10 -2.23 -3.02
C TYR A 247 -18.05 -3.22 -3.55
N GLU A 248 -18.32 -4.53 -3.49
CA GLU A 248 -17.35 -5.53 -3.98
C GLU A 248 -17.07 -5.34 -5.48
N SER A 249 -18.09 -5.09 -6.30
CA SER A 249 -17.97 -4.93 -7.74
C SER A 249 -17.16 -3.69 -8.15
N GLU A 250 -17.20 -2.64 -7.34
CA GLU A 250 -16.43 -1.42 -7.55
C GLU A 250 -14.99 -1.56 -7.04
N ARG A 251 -14.82 -2.05 -5.81
CA ARG A 251 -13.55 -2.00 -5.10
C ARG A 251 -12.62 -3.15 -5.39
N LYS A 252 -13.15 -4.37 -5.54
CA LYS A 252 -12.31 -5.55 -5.74
C LYS A 252 -11.49 -5.48 -7.04
N PRO A 253 -12.04 -5.10 -8.20
CA PRO A 253 -11.23 -4.96 -9.42
C PRO A 253 -10.18 -3.85 -9.30
N ALA A 254 -10.54 -2.71 -8.70
CA ALA A 254 -9.61 -1.60 -8.47
C ALA A 254 -8.46 -2.00 -7.55
N ASN A 255 -8.76 -2.70 -6.46
CA ASN A 255 -7.75 -3.19 -5.53
C ASN A 255 -6.86 -4.25 -6.18
N ILE A 256 -7.42 -5.21 -6.94
CA ILE A 256 -6.63 -6.19 -7.70
C ILE A 256 -5.71 -5.51 -8.71
N ALA A 257 -6.18 -4.51 -9.44
CA ALA A 257 -5.37 -3.78 -10.41
C ALA A 257 -4.18 -3.08 -9.74
N MET A 258 -4.43 -2.36 -8.64
CA MET A 258 -3.39 -1.73 -7.84
C MET A 258 -2.38 -2.75 -7.30
N MET A 259 -2.87 -3.88 -6.77
CA MET A 259 -2.03 -4.98 -6.29
C MET A 259 -1.15 -5.56 -7.39
N ALA A 260 -1.68 -5.74 -8.60
CA ALA A 260 -0.93 -6.24 -9.75
C ALA A 260 0.17 -5.27 -10.18
N VAL A 261 -0.10 -3.96 -10.13
CA VAL A 261 0.92 -2.92 -10.39
C VAL A 261 2.03 -2.99 -9.34
N LEU A 262 1.68 -3.01 -8.05
CA LEU A 262 2.65 -3.09 -6.97
C LEU A 262 3.48 -4.37 -7.02
N ASP A 263 2.87 -5.51 -7.32
CA ASP A 263 3.56 -6.79 -7.49
C ASP A 263 4.48 -6.79 -8.72
N GLY A 264 4.03 -6.22 -9.84
CA GLY A 264 4.83 -6.06 -11.04
C GLY A 264 6.07 -5.21 -10.80
N PHE A 265 5.91 -4.08 -10.10
CA PHE A 265 7.05 -3.26 -9.68
C PHE A 265 7.98 -4.05 -8.74
N GLN A 266 7.44 -4.67 -7.69
CA GLN A 266 8.23 -5.46 -6.74
C GLN A 266 9.05 -6.55 -7.45
N LYS A 267 8.42 -7.34 -8.33
CA LYS A 267 9.08 -8.41 -9.08
C LYS A 267 10.12 -7.90 -10.06
N ALA A 268 9.83 -6.79 -10.74
CA ALA A 268 10.83 -6.16 -11.58
C ALA A 268 12.07 -5.81 -10.75
N TYR A 269 11.90 -5.23 -9.56
CA TYR A 269 12.98 -4.82 -8.67
C TYR A 269 13.66 -5.96 -7.90
N SER A 270 13.02 -7.10 -7.70
CA SER A 270 13.65 -8.26 -7.05
C SER A 270 14.53 -9.10 -7.97
N VAL A 271 14.56 -8.80 -9.28
CA VAL A 271 15.34 -9.57 -10.26
C VAL A 271 16.69 -8.89 -10.52
N ASP A 272 17.76 -9.49 -9.98
CA ASP A 272 19.15 -9.15 -10.28
C ASP A 272 19.60 -9.79 -11.60
N PHE A 273 19.08 -9.31 -12.74
CA PHE A 273 19.59 -9.68 -14.06
C PHE A 273 20.23 -8.45 -14.74
N MET A 274 21.51 -8.56 -15.12
CA MET A 274 22.30 -7.50 -15.75
C MET A 274 21.61 -6.82 -16.98
N PRO A 275 20.88 -7.54 -17.86
CA PRO A 275 20.08 -6.94 -18.93
C PRO A 275 18.88 -6.11 -18.44
N VAL A 276 18.23 -6.51 -17.34
CA VAL A 276 17.07 -5.82 -16.76
C VAL A 276 17.51 -4.52 -16.08
N ASN A 277 18.73 -4.47 -15.51
CA ASN A 277 19.29 -3.24 -14.95
C ASN A 277 19.59 -2.17 -16.02
N LEU A 278 20.05 -2.58 -17.21
CA LEU A 278 20.21 -1.70 -18.36
C LEU A 278 18.85 -1.19 -18.87
N LEU A 279 17.85 -2.07 -18.95
CA LEU A 279 16.49 -1.73 -19.35
C LEU A 279 15.82 -0.81 -18.31
N ARG A 280 16.08 -1.01 -17.01
CA ARG A 280 15.64 -0.15 -15.91
C ARG A 280 16.27 1.24 -15.99
N ALA A 281 17.60 1.32 -16.18
CA ALA A 281 18.30 2.59 -16.32
C ALA A 281 17.79 3.37 -17.56
N ALA A 282 17.59 2.66 -18.68
CA ALA A 282 17.01 3.22 -19.90
C ALA A 282 15.55 3.66 -19.70
N ALA A 283 14.73 2.87 -18.97
CA ALA A 283 13.35 3.21 -18.67
C ALA A 283 13.22 4.42 -17.73
N PHE A 284 14.08 4.55 -16.71
CA PHE A 284 14.12 5.72 -15.84
C PHE A 284 14.61 6.98 -16.58
N GLN A 285 15.62 6.85 -17.45
CA GLN A 285 16.04 7.96 -18.30
C GLN A 285 14.94 8.36 -19.28
N ALA A 286 14.28 7.40 -19.94
CA ALA A 286 13.16 7.68 -20.85
C ALA A 286 11.95 8.28 -20.11
N ALA A 287 11.64 7.83 -18.89
CA ALA A 287 10.57 8.38 -18.06
C ALA A 287 10.80 9.85 -17.68
N HIS A 288 12.05 10.28 -17.57
CA HIS A 288 12.39 11.68 -17.32
C HIS A 288 12.09 12.59 -18.53
N TYR A 289 12.14 12.04 -19.75
CA TYR A 289 11.87 12.77 -21.00
C TYR A 289 10.41 12.68 -21.47
N ILE A 290 9.59 11.81 -20.89
CA ILE A 290 8.18 11.64 -21.25
C ILE A 290 7.31 12.32 -20.18
N SER A 291 7.05 13.61 -20.34
CA SER A 291 6.20 14.44 -19.46
C SER A 291 4.87 13.79 -19.00
N PRO A 292 4.09 13.09 -19.86
CA PRO A 292 2.84 12.45 -19.41
C PRO A 292 3.05 11.25 -18.47
N LEU A 293 4.19 10.56 -18.54
CA LEU A 293 4.49 9.44 -17.65
C LEU A 293 4.76 9.92 -16.22
N LYS A 294 5.48 11.03 -16.07
CA LYS A 294 5.71 11.70 -14.77
C LYS A 294 4.40 12.15 -14.14
N GLN A 295 3.48 12.73 -14.92
CA GLN A 295 2.16 13.14 -14.45
C GLN A 295 1.29 11.95 -14.03
N ASN A 296 1.32 10.84 -14.77
CA ASN A 296 0.58 9.63 -14.39
C ASN A 296 1.14 8.97 -13.13
N ILE A 297 2.47 8.94 -12.95
CA ILE A 297 3.10 8.44 -11.72
C ILE A 297 2.76 9.33 -10.53
N ILE A 298 2.77 10.66 -10.70
CA ILE A 298 2.40 11.62 -9.65
C ILE A 298 0.91 11.49 -9.30
N SER A 299 0.01 11.42 -10.29
CA SER A 299 -1.44 11.21 -10.10
C SER A 299 -1.75 9.88 -9.40
N PHE A 300 -0.98 8.84 -9.73
CA PHE A 300 -1.10 7.52 -9.11
C PHE A 300 -0.57 7.52 -7.67
N ALA A 301 0.53 8.23 -7.40
CA ALA A 301 1.09 8.38 -6.06
C ALA A 301 0.22 9.26 -5.14
N SER A 302 -0.41 10.30 -5.70
CA SER A 302 -1.32 11.21 -4.96
C SER A 302 -2.72 10.65 -4.75
N GLY A 303 -3.08 9.54 -5.42
CA GLY A 303 -4.41 8.95 -5.33
C GLY A 303 -5.50 9.71 -6.10
N GLU A 304 -5.12 10.64 -6.99
CA GLU A 304 -6.07 11.35 -7.84
C GLU A 304 -6.51 10.45 -9.02
N HIS A 305 -7.65 9.78 -8.88
CA HIS A 305 -8.39 9.25 -10.02
C HIS A 305 -9.31 10.34 -10.58
N LYS A 306 -8.92 10.99 -11.68
CA LYS A 306 -9.93 11.56 -12.59
C LYS A 306 -10.62 10.38 -13.30
N PRO A 307 -11.96 10.30 -13.33
CA PRO A 307 -12.63 9.33 -14.18
C PRO A 307 -12.18 9.55 -15.62
N LEU A 308 -11.83 8.47 -16.32
CA LEU A 308 -11.52 8.51 -17.75
C LEU A 308 -12.64 9.28 -18.47
N PRO A 309 -12.31 10.23 -19.36
CA PRO A 309 -13.34 10.85 -20.18
C PRO A 309 -13.97 9.73 -21.02
N LEU A 310 -15.27 9.53 -20.84
CA LEU A 310 -16.09 8.66 -21.68
C LEU A 310 -15.94 9.14 -23.13
N LEU A 311 -15.10 8.47 -23.91
CA LEU A 311 -15.09 8.59 -25.36
C LEU A 311 -16.20 7.69 -25.91
N PHE A 312 -17.42 8.23 -25.86
CA PHE A 312 -18.50 7.85 -26.77
C PHE A 312 -19.08 9.12 -27.38
N THR A 313 -18.64 9.41 -28.60
CA THR A 313 -19.43 10.00 -29.69
C THR A 313 -19.02 9.29 -30.95
#